data_AF-X6N7S8-F1
#
_entry.id   AF-X6N7S8-F1
#
_cell.length_a   1.000
_cell.length_b   1.000
_cell.length_c   1.000
_cell.angle_alpha   90.00
_cell.angle_beta   90.00
_cell.angle_gamma   90.00
#
_symmetry.space_group_name_H-M   'P 1'
#
loop_
_entity.id
_entity.type
_entity.pdbx_description
1 polymer ?
#
loop_
_entity_poly.entity_id
_entity_poly.type
_entity_poly.pdbx_seq_one_letter_code
_entity_poly.pdbx_strand_id
1 'polypeptide(L)'
;VWFRDLPVKVLHNVSTDKIEKCNKIEDTSDVIQQCLVEPHKSMFEWLLDLAVDVCEHKDANRMDAKNMAILLCPNLFDTNEMPSSQALSFSQSLLRFTEMAIKWRIEYRKTHPFRPADDVPFMKAGTVVPVRGRAELGAMVDAEEEEDEENVD
;
A
#
# COMPACT_ATOMS: atom_id res chain seq x y z
N VAL A 1 -15.22 -10.67 1.08
CA VAL A 1 -15.00 -12.13 0.95
C VAL A 1 -13.60 -12.41 0.44
N TRP A 2 -13.16 -11.80 -0.67
CA TRP A 2 -11.83 -12.03 -1.25
C TRP A 2 -10.63 -11.94 -0.28
N PHE A 3 -10.46 -10.87 0.50
CA PHE A 3 -9.33 -10.75 1.46
C PHE A 3 -9.30 -11.86 2.52
N ARG A 4 -10.47 -12.38 2.92
CA ARG A 4 -10.58 -13.48 3.88
C ARG A 4 -10.12 -14.81 3.27
N ASP A 5 -10.17 -14.95 1.96
CA ASP A 5 -9.89 -16.23 1.31
C ASP A 5 -8.48 -16.26 0.68
N LEU A 6 -7.66 -15.22 0.93
CA LEU A 6 -6.26 -15.19 0.51
C LEU A 6 -5.45 -16.32 1.19
N PRO A 7 -4.55 -17.01 0.46
CA PRO A 7 -3.69 -18.05 1.02
C PRO A 7 -2.76 -17.54 2.12
N VAL A 8 -2.30 -16.29 2.00
CA VAL A 8 -1.49 -15.58 3.00
C VAL A 8 -2.14 -14.23 3.22
N LYS A 9 -2.36 -13.85 4.48
CA LYS A 9 -2.98 -12.56 4.80
C LYS A 9 -2.04 -11.40 4.53
N VAL A 10 -2.63 -10.25 4.23
CA VAL A 10 -1.90 -9.02 3.88
C VAL A 10 -0.81 -8.68 4.89
N LEU A 11 -1.09 -8.83 6.19
CA LEU A 11 -0.15 -8.47 7.26
C LEU A 11 0.59 -9.68 7.85
N HIS A 12 0.40 -10.91 7.36
CA HIS A 12 1.11 -12.09 7.89
C HIS A 12 2.62 -12.04 7.67
N ASN A 13 3.08 -11.31 6.65
CA ASN A 13 4.52 -11.12 6.39
C ASN A 13 5.16 -10.09 7.33
N VAL A 14 4.37 -9.39 8.16
CA VAL A 14 4.85 -8.42 9.14
C VAL A 14 4.95 -9.12 10.49
N SER A 15 6.12 -8.99 11.14
CA SER A 15 6.32 -9.51 12.50
C SER A 15 5.32 -8.89 13.48
N THR A 16 4.71 -9.74 14.32
CA THR A 16 3.75 -9.34 15.36
C THR A 16 4.33 -8.28 16.29
N ASP A 17 5.61 -8.41 16.68
CA ASP A 17 6.30 -7.44 17.53
C ASP A 17 6.35 -6.04 16.92
N LYS A 18 6.48 -5.94 15.59
CA LYS A 18 6.50 -4.64 14.91
C LYS A 18 5.12 -4.00 14.96
N ILE A 19 4.06 -4.78 14.76
CA ILE A 19 2.67 -4.32 14.87
C ILE A 19 2.36 -3.89 16.30
N GLU A 20 2.79 -4.67 17.30
CA GLU A 20 2.55 -4.38 18.73
C GLU A 20 3.32 -3.18 19.25
N LYS A 21 4.52 -2.90 18.72
CA LYS A 21 5.34 -1.76 19.12
C LYS A 21 4.92 -0.44 18.47
N CYS A 22 4.12 -0.48 17.40
CA CYS A 22 3.58 0.73 16.78
C CYS A 22 2.61 1.43 17.74
N ASN A 23 3.01 2.61 18.21
CA ASN A 23 2.18 3.44 19.08
C ASN A 23 1.92 4.83 18.49
N LYS A 24 2.58 5.16 17.37
CA LYS A 24 2.44 6.43 16.67
C LYS A 24 2.18 6.20 15.18
N ILE A 25 1.70 7.27 14.54
CA ILE A 25 1.40 7.30 13.09
C ILE A 25 2.70 7.09 12.29
N GLU A 26 3.81 7.70 12.74
CA GLU A 26 5.11 7.61 12.08
C GLU A 26 5.65 6.17 12.10
N ASP A 27 5.63 5.52 13.27
CA ASP A 27 6.04 4.10 13.43
C ASP A 27 5.24 3.19 12.48
N THR A 28 3.93 3.47 12.35
CA THR A 28 3.03 2.71 11.49
C THR A 28 3.41 2.87 10.02
N SER A 29 3.74 4.08 9.59
CA SER A 29 4.18 4.35 8.22
C SER A 29 5.50 3.66 7.88
N ASP A 30 6.44 3.61 8.83
CA ASP A 30 7.71 2.90 8.66
C ASP A 30 7.50 1.40 8.49
N VAL A 31 6.60 0.80 9.28
CA VAL A 31 6.25 -0.62 9.12
C VAL A 31 5.66 -0.88 7.74
N ILE A 32 4.74 -0.04 7.27
CA ILE A 32 4.14 -0.20 5.92
C ILE A 32 5.21 -0.08 4.84
N GLN A 33 6.11 0.90 4.94
CA GLN A 33 7.09 1.17 3.89
C GLN A 33 8.24 0.17 3.86
N GLN A 34 8.70 -0.28 5.03
CA GLN A 34 9.94 -1.05 5.18
C GLN A 34 9.71 -2.55 5.45
N CYS A 35 8.53 -2.95 5.94
CA CYS A 35 8.29 -4.34 6.36
C CYS A 35 7.33 -5.09 5.44
N LEU A 36 6.46 -4.41 4.72
CA LEU A 36 5.63 -5.06 3.71
C LEU A 36 6.42 -5.24 2.41
N VAL A 37 6.32 -6.45 1.87
CA VAL A 37 6.90 -6.82 0.58
C VAL A 37 5.79 -6.95 -0.46
N GLU A 38 6.16 -6.77 -1.73
CA GLU A 38 5.20 -6.98 -2.81
C GLU A 38 4.79 -8.46 -2.94
N PRO A 39 3.54 -8.76 -3.35
CA PRO A 39 2.47 -7.81 -3.74
C PRO A 39 1.63 -7.26 -2.56
N HIS A 40 1.92 -7.69 -1.33
CA HIS A 40 1.10 -7.38 -0.15
C HIS A 40 1.15 -5.89 0.20
N LYS A 41 2.29 -5.23 -0.04
CA LYS A 41 2.46 -3.80 0.15
C LYS A 41 1.49 -3.00 -0.72
N SER A 42 1.56 -3.16 -2.05
CA SER A 42 0.66 -2.45 -2.97
C SER A 42 -0.82 -2.74 -2.70
N MET A 43 -1.15 -3.99 -2.34
CA MET A 43 -2.52 -4.36 -1.93
C MET A 43 -2.97 -3.63 -0.66
N PHE A 44 -2.09 -3.52 0.34
CA PHE A 44 -2.43 -2.83 1.58
C PHE A 44 -2.58 -1.34 1.36
N GLU A 45 -1.67 -0.72 0.61
CA GLU A 45 -1.74 0.71 0.27
C GLU A 45 -3.03 1.04 -0.51
N TRP A 46 -3.40 0.21 -1.49
CA TRP A 46 -4.66 0.34 -2.21
C TRP A 46 -5.88 0.23 -1.28
N LEU A 47 -5.85 -0.73 -0.36
CA LEU A 47 -6.93 -0.91 0.62
C LEU A 47 -7.04 0.30 1.57
N LEU A 48 -5.90 0.88 1.96
CA LEU A 48 -5.88 2.11 2.76
C LEU A 48 -6.43 3.28 1.96
N ASP A 49 -6.12 3.41 0.68
CA ASP A 49 -6.69 4.45 -0.19
C ASP A 49 -8.22 4.33 -0.27
N LEU A 50 -8.74 3.12 -0.46
CA LEU A 50 -10.18 2.86 -0.42
C LEU A 50 -10.78 3.21 0.95
N ALA A 51 -10.08 2.90 2.04
CA ALA A 51 -10.55 3.25 3.38
C ALA A 51 -10.62 4.77 3.58
N VAL A 52 -9.70 5.53 2.99
CA VAL A 52 -9.77 7.01 2.99
C VAL A 52 -11.02 7.48 2.26
N ASP A 53 -11.30 6.98 1.05
CA ASP A 53 -12.50 7.38 0.29
C ASP A 53 -13.79 7.12 1.09
N VAL A 54 -13.86 6.00 1.81
CA VAL A 54 -15.00 5.68 2.66
C VAL A 54 -15.10 6.65 3.85
N CYS A 55 -13.97 6.97 4.49
CA CYS A 55 -13.93 7.90 5.62
C CYS A 55 -14.24 9.35 5.22
N GLU A 56 -13.95 9.77 3.98
CA GLU A 56 -14.32 11.10 3.47
C GLU A 56 -15.85 11.29 3.43
N HIS A 57 -16.62 10.20 3.29
CA HIS A 57 -18.09 10.22 3.26
C HIS A 57 -18.73 9.91 4.64
N LYS A 58 -17.98 10.12 5.73
CA LYS A 58 -18.39 9.79 7.11
C LYS A 58 -19.77 10.34 7.49
N ASP A 59 -20.14 11.54 7.06
CA ASP A 59 -21.42 12.15 7.43
C ASP A 59 -22.62 11.38 6.88
N ALA A 60 -22.46 10.68 5.75
CA ALA A 60 -23.49 9.86 5.13
C ALA A 60 -23.44 8.39 5.59
N ASN A 61 -22.26 7.78 5.65
CA ASN A 61 -22.10 6.34 5.92
C ASN A 61 -21.75 5.99 7.38
N ARG A 62 -21.41 6.99 8.20
CA ARG A 62 -20.96 6.86 9.61
C ARG A 62 -19.70 6.02 9.82
N MET A 63 -18.90 5.86 8.77
CA MET A 63 -17.63 5.12 8.80
C MET A 63 -16.47 6.06 9.09
N ASP A 64 -15.83 5.89 10.24
CA ASP A 64 -14.55 6.52 10.55
C ASP A 64 -13.41 5.51 10.54
N ALA A 65 -12.17 6.00 10.72
CA ALA A 65 -10.98 5.17 10.65
C ALA A 65 -11.04 3.98 11.63
N LYS A 66 -11.66 4.16 12.81
CA LYS A 66 -11.81 3.09 13.79
C LYS A 66 -12.83 2.06 13.34
N ASN A 67 -14.01 2.48 12.87
CA ASN A 67 -15.03 1.58 12.34
C ASN A 67 -14.51 0.79 11.12
N MET A 68 -13.75 1.45 10.25
CA MET A 68 -13.05 0.79 9.14
C MET A 68 -12.05 -0.25 9.65
N ALA A 69 -11.19 0.12 10.60
CA ALA A 69 -10.19 -0.79 11.15
C ALA A 69 -10.82 -2.05 11.75
N ILE A 70 -11.94 -1.93 12.50
CA ILE A 70 -12.67 -3.08 13.07
C ILE A 70 -13.10 -4.07 11.99
N LEU A 71 -13.57 -3.58 10.84
CA LEU A 71 -13.99 -4.43 9.72
C LEU A 71 -12.80 -5.05 8.97
N LEU A 72 -11.70 -4.31 8.84
CA LEU A 72 -10.54 -4.74 8.08
C LEU A 72 -9.70 -5.77 8.85
N CYS A 73 -9.47 -5.57 10.15
CA CYS A 73 -8.59 -6.43 10.98
C CYS A 73 -8.80 -7.95 10.79
N PRO A 74 -10.03 -8.52 10.89
CA PRO A 74 -10.22 -9.96 10.75
C PRO A 74 -9.92 -10.49 9.34
N ASN A 75 -9.75 -9.61 8.36
CA ASN A 75 -9.38 -9.95 6.99
C ASN A 75 -7.88 -9.70 6.69
N LEU A 76 -7.15 -9.06 7.61
CA LEU A 76 -5.75 -8.66 7.41
C LEU A 76 -4.74 -9.56 8.13
N PHE A 77 -5.16 -10.30 9.16
CA PHE A 77 -4.31 -11.21 9.91
C PHE A 77 -5.16 -12.31 10.59
N ASP A 78 -4.73 -13.57 10.53
CA ASP A 78 -5.35 -14.67 11.27
C ASP A 78 -4.70 -14.85 12.65
N THR A 79 -5.49 -14.71 13.71
CA THR A 79 -5.02 -14.92 15.10
C THR A 79 -5.34 -16.32 15.64
N ASN A 80 -5.90 -17.20 14.80
CA ASN A 80 -6.40 -18.53 15.22
C ASN A 80 -5.29 -19.47 15.68
N GLU A 81 -4.05 -19.24 15.24
CA GLU A 81 -2.88 -20.03 15.61
C GLU A 81 -2.25 -19.58 16.93
N MET A 82 -2.68 -18.43 17.47
CA MET A 82 -2.17 -17.89 18.73
C MET A 82 -2.96 -18.44 19.93
N PRO A 83 -2.30 -18.61 21.10
CA PRO A 83 -3.02 -18.85 22.35
C PRO A 83 -4.04 -17.75 22.64
N SER A 84 -5.20 -18.10 23.19
CA SER A 84 -6.33 -17.17 23.35
C SER A 84 -5.99 -15.86 24.09
N SER A 85 -5.11 -15.92 25.09
CA SER A 85 -4.64 -14.73 25.83
C SER A 85 -3.79 -13.79 24.97
N GLN A 86 -2.95 -14.34 24.10
CA GLN A 86 -2.12 -13.60 23.17
C GLN A 86 -2.94 -13.08 22.00
N ALA A 87 -3.85 -13.89 21.45
CA ALA A 87 -4.72 -13.51 20.35
C ALA A 87 -5.55 -12.25 20.67
N LEU A 88 -6.11 -12.15 21.89
CA LEU A 88 -6.85 -10.97 22.31
C LEU A 88 -5.97 -9.72 22.39
N SER A 89 -4.81 -9.83 23.04
CA SER A 89 -3.87 -8.72 23.19
C SER A 89 -3.36 -8.24 21.83
N PHE A 90 -2.98 -9.18 20.96
CA PHE A 90 -2.52 -8.89 19.61
C PHE A 90 -3.64 -8.28 18.76
N SER A 91 -4.88 -8.76 18.86
CA SER A 91 -6.03 -8.18 18.14
C SER A 91 -6.24 -6.71 18.48
N GLN A 92 -6.02 -6.30 19.74
CA GLN A 92 -6.10 -4.89 20.14
C GLN A 92 -4.98 -4.07 19.51
N SER A 93 -3.76 -4.60 19.48
CA SER A 93 -2.61 -3.96 18.84
C SER A 93 -2.80 -3.84 17.33
N LEU A 94 -3.29 -4.90 16.67
CA LEU A 94 -3.64 -4.91 15.26
C LEU A 94 -4.71 -3.87 14.91
N LEU A 95 -5.73 -3.73 15.76
CA LEU A 95 -6.76 -2.72 15.60
C LEU A 95 -6.17 -1.31 15.68
N ARG A 96 -5.33 -1.04 16.69
CA ARG A 96 -4.66 0.26 16.83
C ARG A 96 -3.76 0.56 15.65
N PHE A 97 -2.95 -0.42 15.23
CA PHE A 97 -2.07 -0.31 14.06
C PHE A 97 -2.88 0.03 12.79
N THR A 98 -3.97 -0.70 12.54
CA THR A 98 -4.80 -0.50 11.35
C THR A 98 -5.51 0.86 11.38
N GLU A 99 -6.01 1.29 12.54
CA GLU A 99 -6.60 2.62 12.70
C GLU A 99 -5.57 3.73 12.44
N MET A 100 -4.35 3.59 12.96
CA MET A 100 -3.25 4.53 12.71
C MET A 100 -2.82 4.53 11.25
N ALA A 101 -2.80 3.37 10.58
CA ALA A 101 -2.46 3.25 9.17
C ALA A 101 -3.45 4.03 8.29
N ILE A 102 -4.74 3.94 8.59
CA ILE A 102 -5.78 4.71 7.89
C ILE A 102 -5.60 6.21 8.15
N LYS A 103 -5.39 6.62 9.41
CA LYS A 103 -5.15 8.03 9.78
C LYS A 103 -3.91 8.60 9.09
N TRP A 104 -2.82 7.83 9.08
CA TRP A 104 -1.61 8.17 8.33
C TRP A 104 -1.94 8.38 6.85
N ARG A 105 -2.69 7.45 6.23
CA ARG A 105 -3.02 7.53 4.81
C ARG A 105 -3.91 8.73 4.48
N ILE A 106 -4.84 9.10 5.36
CA ILE A 106 -5.65 10.32 5.22
C ILE A 106 -4.76 11.56 5.12
N GLU A 107 -3.77 11.69 6.00
CA GLU A 107 -2.83 12.81 5.96
C GLU A 107 -1.88 12.74 4.76
N TYR A 108 -1.39 11.54 4.43
CA TYR A 108 -0.52 11.30 3.28
C TYR A 108 -1.19 11.71 1.96
N ARG A 109 -2.48 11.41 1.79
CA ARG A 109 -3.25 11.76 0.59
C ARG A 109 -3.43 13.26 0.37
N LYS A 110 -3.28 14.10 1.40
CA LYS A 110 -3.33 15.56 1.24
C LYS A 110 -2.15 16.09 0.43
N THR A 111 -0.99 15.46 0.54
CA THR A 111 0.23 15.81 -0.21
C THR A 111 0.47 14.90 -1.41
N HIS A 112 -0.14 13.70 -1.41
CA HIS A 112 -0.04 12.70 -2.47
C HIS A 112 -1.45 12.27 -2.90
N PRO A 113 -2.19 13.13 -3.63
CA PRO A 113 -3.56 12.82 -4.00
C PRO A 113 -3.62 11.54 -4.84
N PHE A 114 -4.54 10.64 -4.47
CA PHE A 114 -4.83 9.45 -5.26
C PHE A 114 -5.28 9.89 -6.66
N ARG A 115 -4.61 9.36 -7.70
CA ARG A 115 -5.03 9.55 -9.08
C ARG A 115 -5.74 8.28 -9.53
N PRO A 116 -7.05 8.33 -9.84
CA PRO A 116 -7.74 7.23 -10.50
C PRO A 116 -6.96 6.78 -11.74
N ALA A 117 -6.99 5.49 -12.03
CA ALA A 117 -6.33 4.92 -13.20
C ALA A 117 -6.76 5.63 -14.51
N ASP A 118 -8.01 6.09 -14.57
CA ASP A 118 -8.58 6.83 -15.71
C ASP A 118 -7.94 8.22 -15.93
N ASP A 119 -7.31 8.79 -14.90
CA ASP A 119 -6.58 10.06 -14.97
C ASP A 119 -5.12 9.89 -15.41
N VAL A 120 -4.65 8.65 -15.58
CA VAL A 120 -3.32 8.37 -16.10
C VAL A 120 -3.31 8.66 -17.61
N PRO A 121 -2.44 9.55 -18.13
CA PRO A 121 -2.48 9.99 -19.53
C PRO A 121 -2.41 8.86 -20.57
N PHE A 122 -1.77 7.74 -20.23
CA PHE A 122 -1.64 6.55 -21.07
C PHE A 122 -2.93 5.69 -21.15
N MET A 123 -3.81 5.75 -20.14
CA MET A 123 -5.06 4.99 -20.09
C MET A 123 -6.25 5.75 -20.70
N LYS A 124 -6.08 7.05 -21.02
CA LYS A 124 -7.08 7.79 -21.78
C LYS A 124 -7.17 7.23 -23.19
N ALA A 125 -8.34 6.69 -23.54
CA ALA A 125 -8.66 6.24 -24.89
C ALA A 125 -8.37 7.38 -25.90
N GLY A 126 -7.25 7.28 -26.62
CA GLY A 126 -6.81 8.27 -27.60
C GLY A 126 -5.33 8.67 -27.52
N THR A 127 -4.64 8.45 -26.39
CA THR A 127 -3.19 8.71 -26.31
C THR A 127 -2.42 7.47 -26.76
N VAL A 128 -2.31 7.27 -28.07
CA VAL A 128 -1.33 6.32 -28.61
C VAL A 128 0.04 6.95 -28.41
N VAL A 129 0.68 6.69 -27.26
CA VAL A 129 2.13 6.92 -27.17
C VAL A 129 2.74 5.92 -28.16
N PRO A 130 3.50 6.36 -29.17
CA PRO A 130 4.14 5.42 -30.07
C PRO A 130 5.01 4.51 -29.21
N VAL A 131 4.74 3.21 -29.23
CA VAL A 131 5.68 2.24 -28.65
C VAL A 131 6.97 2.45 -29.43
N ARG A 132 7.96 3.03 -28.75
CA ARG A 132 9.24 3.35 -29.36
C ARG A 132 9.83 2.04 -29.88
N GLY A 133 9.94 1.92 -31.21
CA GLY A 133 10.29 0.67 -31.86
C GLY A 133 11.66 0.20 -31.38
N ARG A 134 11.88 -1.12 -31.34
CA ARG A 134 13.16 -1.74 -30.94
C ARG A 134 14.39 -1.14 -31.65
N ALA A 135 14.21 -0.58 -32.84
CA ALA A 135 15.26 0.11 -33.58
C ALA A 135 15.72 1.44 -32.92
N GLU A 136 14.81 2.19 -32.30
CA GLU A 136 15.14 3.46 -31.63
C GLU A 136 15.80 3.25 -30.26
N LEU A 137 15.53 2.11 -29.62
CA LEU A 137 16.26 1.67 -28.43
C LEU A 137 17.68 1.22 -28.78
N GLY A 138 17.88 0.57 -29.92
CA GLY A 138 19.23 0.22 -30.41
C GLY A 138 20.08 1.46 -30.69
N ALA A 139 19.50 2.47 -31.34
CA ALA A 139 20.22 3.70 -31.68
C ALA A 139 20.64 4.56 -30.46
N MET A 140 19.97 4.45 -29.31
CA MET A 140 20.44 5.10 -28.07
C MET A 140 21.59 4.33 -27.42
N VAL A 141 21.58 2.99 -27.49
CA VAL A 141 22.70 2.18 -26.98
C VAL A 141 23.93 2.38 -27.84
N ASP A 142 23.78 2.44 -29.17
CA ASP A 142 24.89 2.71 -30.09
C ASP A 142 25.43 4.15 -29.89
N ALA A 143 24.58 5.13 -29.58
CA ALA A 143 25.00 6.50 -29.31
C ALA A 143 25.67 6.67 -27.94
N GLU A 144 25.26 5.90 -26.92
CA GLU A 144 25.93 5.87 -25.62
C GLU A 144 27.30 5.17 -25.70
N GLU A 145 27.46 4.15 -26.57
CA GLU A 145 28.76 3.50 -26.80
C GLU A 145 29.76 4.40 -27.57
N GLU A 146 29.29 5.25 -28.50
CA GLU A 146 30.18 6.19 -29.21
C GLU A 146 30.65 7.38 -28.34
N GLU A 147 29.85 7.85 -27.37
CA GLU A 147 30.26 8.95 -26.47
C GLU A 147 31.31 8.51 -25.42
N ASP A 148 31.37 7.22 -25.06
CA ASP A 148 32.35 6.69 -24.10
C ASP A 148 33.73 6.44 -24.75
N GLU A 149 33.82 6.26 -26.08
CA GLU A 149 35.11 6.12 -26.78
C GLU A 149 35.83 7.47 -27.03
N GLU A 150 35.11 8.60 -27.03
CA GLU A 150 35.71 9.94 -27.28
C GLU A 150 36.34 10.60 -26.04
N ASN A 151 36.23 9.99 -24.85
CA ASN A 151 36.70 10.59 -23.58
C ASN A 151 37.94 9.90 -22.96
N VAL A 152 38.70 9.15 -23.75
CA VAL A 152 39.98 8.57 -23.32
C VAL A 152 41.15 9.20 -24.09
N ASP A 153 41.59 10.37 -23.63
CA ASP A 153 42.95 10.91 -23.87
C ASP A 153 43.40 11.78 -22.68
#